data_AF-A0A518C9M2-F1
#
_entry.id   AF-A0A518C9M2-F1
#
_cell.length_a   1.000
_cell.length_b   1.000
_cell.length_c   1.000
_cell.angle_alpha   90.00
_cell.angle_beta   90.00
_cell.angle_gamma   90.00
#
_symmetry.space_group_name_H-M   'P 1'
#
loop_
_entity.id
_entity.type
_entity.pdbx_description
1 polymer ?
#
loop_
_entity_poly.entity_id
_entity_poly.type
_entity_poly.pdbx_seq_one_letter_code
_entity_poly.pdbx_strand_id
1 'polypeptide(L)' 'MTKKTEIENKVAVKMALADKYRRLATLTHSVPAKARFLRRSECFQRQAGVIGKALAV' A
#
# COMPACT_ATOMS: atom_id res chain seq x y z
N MET A 1 -22.85 -0.06 -7.38
CA MET A 1 -21.53 0.43 -6.94
C MET A 1 -20.98 1.32 -8.04
N THR A 2 -20.49 2.52 -7.74
CA THR A 2 -19.98 3.43 -8.80
C THR A 2 -18.51 3.15 -9.10
N LYS A 3 -18.05 3.44 -10.33
CA LYS A 3 -16.63 3.31 -10.70
C LYS A 3 -15.71 4.10 -9.77
N LYS A 4 -16.17 5.26 -9.29
CA LYS A 4 -15.46 6.08 -8.30
C LYS A 4 -15.25 5.33 -6.99
N THR A 5 -16.32 4.76 -6.43
CA THR A 5 -16.28 3.96 -5.20
C THR A 5 -15.37 2.73 -5.34
N GLU A 6 -15.34 2.09 -6.50
CA GLU A 6 -14.42 0.97 -6.76
C GLU A 6 -12.95 1.39 -6.73
N ILE A 7 -12.62 2.56 -7.30
CA ILE A 7 -11.25 3.08 -7.30
C ILE A 7 -10.84 3.50 -5.88
N GLU A 8 -11.72 4.19 -5.14
CA GLU A 8 -11.50 4.55 -3.73
C GLU A 8 -11.23 3.32 -2.86
N ASN A 9 -12.04 2.27 -3.02
CA ASN A 9 -11.84 1.00 -2.31
C ASN A 9 -10.50 0.34 -2.66
N LYS A 10 -10.10 0.35 -3.94
CA LYS A 10 -8.80 -0.18 -4.37
C LYS A 10 -7.64 0.60 -3.75
N VAL A 11 -7.73 1.94 -3.71
CA VAL A 11 -6.72 2.79 -3.04
C VAL A 11 -6.64 2.45 -1.55
N ALA A 12 -7.79 2.38 -0.87
CA ALA A 12 -7.86 2.07 0.56
C ALA A 12 -7.22 0.70 0.89
N VAL A 13 -7.51 -0.33 0.10
CA VAL A 13 -6.91 -1.66 0.26
C VAL A 13 -5.38 -1.61 0.11
N LYS A 14 -4.86 -0.88 -0.90
CA LYS A 14 -3.42 -0.75 -1.12
C LYS A 14 -2.73 -0.01 0.03
N MET A 15 -3.35 1.06 0.54
CA MET A 15 -2.82 1.78 1.70
C MET A 15 -2.84 0.91 2.96
N ALA A 16 -3.91 0.17 3.23
CA ALA A 16 -3.98 -0.77 4.35
C ALA A 16 -2.91 -1.87 4.27
N LEU A 17 -2.63 -2.39 3.06
CA LEU A 17 -1.53 -3.33 2.85
C LEU A 17 -0.17 -2.70 3.12
N ALA A 18 0.06 -1.48 2.65
CA ALA A 18 1.30 -0.76 2.94
C ALA A 18 1.55 -0.63 4.45
N ASP A 19 0.54 -0.18 5.20
CA ASP A 19 0.63 -0.03 6.65
C ASP A 19 0.88 -1.36 7.36
N LYS A 20 0.25 -2.45 6.91
CA LYS A 20 0.51 -3.80 7.44
C LYS A 20 1.98 -4.18 7.28
N TYR A 21 2.57 -3.96 6.11
CA TYR A 21 3.99 -4.25 5.88
C TYR A 21 4.92 -3.32 6.69
N ARG A 22 4.55 -2.06 6.89
CA ARG A 22 5.27 -1.15 7.80
C ARG A 22 5.28 -1.69 9.23
N ARG A 23 4.15 -2.15 9.76
CA ARG A 23 4.07 -2.78 11.09
C ARG A 23 4.90 -4.07 11.17
N LEU A 24 4.90 -4.89 10.12
CA LEU A 24 5.75 -6.08 10.09
C LEU A 24 7.25 -5.72 10.10
N ALA A 25 7.63 -4.62 9.45
CA ALA A 25 9.01 -4.12 9.47
C ALA A 25 9.46 -3.65 10.88
N THR A 26 8.54 -3.18 11.73
CA THR A 26 8.86 -2.80 13.11
C THR A 26 8.90 -3.99 14.06
N LEU A 27 8.15 -5.05 13.77
CA LEU A 27 8.07 -6.25 14.61
C LEU A 27 9.16 -7.29 14.31
N THR A 28 9.84 -7.20 13.17
CA THR A 28 10.86 -8.19 12.80
C THR A 28 12.24 -7.84 13.38
N HIS A 29 12.92 -8.85 13.91
CA HIS A 29 14.31 -8.74 14.37
C HIS A 29 15.34 -9.00 13.26
N SER A 30 14.90 -9.45 12.08
CA SER A 30 15.78 -9.75 10.95
C SER A 30 15.92 -8.53 10.03
N VAL A 31 17.14 -8.00 9.92
CA VAL A 31 17.49 -6.90 9.01
C VAL A 31 17.06 -7.16 7.56
N PRO A 32 17.34 -8.33 6.92
CA PRO A 32 16.89 -8.58 5.56
C PRO A 32 15.37 -8.69 5.44
N ALA A 33 14.68 -9.21 6.46
CA ALA A 33 13.21 -9.24 6.47
C ALA A 33 12.61 -7.82 6.57
N LYS A 34 13.17 -6.98 7.45
CA LYS A 34 12.79 -5.57 7.59
C LYS A 34 12.88 -4.84 6.24
N ALA A 35 14.01 -4.97 5.55
CA ALA A 35 14.20 -4.36 4.24
C ALA A 35 13.19 -4.85 3.19
N ARG A 36 12.86 -6.15 3.19
CA ARG A 36 11.81 -6.70 2.29
C ARG A 36 10.43 -6.12 2.59
N PHE A 37 10.06 -6.02 3.88
CA PHE A 37 8.77 -5.46 4.27
C PHE A 37 8.65 -3.97 3.92
N LEU A 38 9.69 -3.17 4.16
CA LEU A 38 9.70 -1.75 3.79
C LEU A 38 9.54 -1.57 2.27
N ARG A 39 10.31 -2.30 1.45
CA ARG A 39 10.17 -2.28 -0.02
C ARG A 39 8.76 -2.65 -0.48
N ARG A 40 8.13 -3.62 0.20
CA ARG A 40 6.76 -4.03 -0.12
C ARG A 40 5.74 -2.97 0.26
N SER A 41 5.91 -2.31 1.40
CA SER A 41 5.10 -1.15 1.82
C SER A 41 5.16 -0.04 0.76
N GLU A 42 6.37 0.37 0.35
CA GLU A 42 6.57 1.41 -0.66
C GLU A 42 5.97 1.04 -2.02
N CYS A 43 6.02 -0.24 -2.41
CA CYS A 43 5.40 -0.72 -3.63
C CYS A 43 3.88 -0.53 -3.60
N PHE A 44 3.23 -0.86 -2.48
CA PHE A 44 1.79 -0.66 -2.33
C PHE A 44 1.38 0.81 -2.28
N GLN A 45 2.17 1.68 -1.63
CA GLN A 45 1.95 3.13 -1.66
C GLN A 45 2.02 3.69 -3.09
N ARG A 46 3.01 3.26 -3.88
CA ARG A 46 3.12 3.64 -5.29
C ARG A 46 1.91 3.17 -6.11
N GLN A 47 1.46 1.92 -5.91
CA GLN A 47 0.27 1.41 -6.57
C GLN A 47 -0.99 2.20 -6.18
N ALA A 48 -1.15 2.56 -4.91
CA ALA A 48 -2.24 3.39 -4.44
C ALA A 48 -2.23 4.78 -5.12
N GLY A 49 -1.05 5.41 -5.24
CA GLY A 49 -0.90 6.67 -5.96
C GLY A 49 -1.24 6.59 -7.44
N VAL A 50 -0.82 5.54 -8.14
CA VAL A 50 -1.16 5.32 -9.57
C VAL A 50 -2.66 5.10 -9.75
N ILE A 51 -3.30 4.31 -8.88
CA ILE A 51 -4.74 4.05 -8.93
C ILE A 51 -5.52 5.33 -8.58
N GLY A 52 -5.09 6.07 -7.56
CA GLY A 52 -5.72 7.32 -7.13
C GLY A 52 -5.64 8.43 -8.17
N LYS A 53 -4.59 8.45 -9.01
CA LYS A 53 -4.53 9.39 -10.15
C LYS A 53 -5.66 9.20 -11.16
N ALA A 54 -6.22 8.00 -11.28
CA ALA A 54 -7.39 7.76 -12.13
C ALA A 54 -8.69 8.41 -11.59
N LEU A 55 -8.69 8.94 -10.36
CA LEU A 55 -9.78 9.75 -9.80
C LEU A 55 -9.60 11.26 -10.05
N ALA A 56 -8.41 11.70 -10.44
CA ALA A 56 -8.06 13.10 -10.61
C ALA A 56 -8.19 13.59 -12.07
N VAL A 57 -8.60 12.69 -12.98
CA VAL A 57 -8.93 12.94 -14.39
C VAL A 57 -10.45 12.83 -14.54
#